data_AF-A0AAW2QWA3-F1
#
_entry.id   AF-A0AAW2QWA3-F1
#
_cell.length_a   1.000
_cell.length_b   1.000
_cell.length_c   1.000
_cell.angle_alpha   90.00
_cell.angle_beta   90.00
_cell.angle_gamma   90.00
#
_symmetry.space_group_name_H-M   'P 1'
#
loop_
_entity.id
_entity.type
_entity.pdbx_description
1 polymer ?
#
loop_
_entity_poly.entity_id
_entity_poly.type
_entity_poly.pdbx_seq_one_letter_code
_entity_poly.pdbx_strand_id
1 'polypeptide(L)'
;MAALKLFVLIGFLFLVLTGIIVDADASISDVGVDADASIPVVQGEPRSDGPDSIVSEKLNSKISSLEFHIEEKIREIKDKDAVIAAKEKIIQEKSESIVSLKSEVASLQEKGKLDTAKQVDKAHARARELEKQVEKLKSNLDVQIKEKEQLKARESEADRKASQLNSKVESLQKIIDNQKAKLRKTERALQIAEEEIMKAKLEATSKSKELMEFYGAWLPPWLAVHFMRHQTLLEKHWKVHVKPALEPLMQKAIEKKAQAQEWAAPHLETMKTELRKVSKPYIDQVATATRPHVDTLRSALKPYTQEAVDAYGKFLKSATIYHRHVQDRVEEKLKSHELTEPWATKELARFAASVLLALPVIFLLRTCASIFCKKEQKPIRYGSLHQKGNHAHFDKLVRSLSYGLEVSRGLHVRGYCCTS
;
A
#
# COMPACT_ATOMS: atom_id res chain seq x y z
N MET A 1 -21.07 28.52 -0.32
CA MET A 1 -19.60 28.62 -0.51
C MET A 1 -18.78 27.72 0.42
N ALA A 2 -18.92 27.76 1.75
CA ALA A 2 -18.06 26.98 2.67
C ALA A 2 -17.95 25.47 2.36
N ALA A 3 -19.08 24.79 2.07
CA ALA A 3 -19.09 23.37 1.71
C ALA A 3 -18.27 23.03 0.44
N LEU A 4 -18.21 23.95 -0.53
CA LEU A 4 -17.41 23.78 -1.75
C LEU A 4 -15.91 23.83 -1.44
N LYS A 5 -15.48 24.72 -0.52
CA LYS A 5 -14.07 24.80 -0.08
C LYS A 5 -13.63 23.51 0.62
N LEU A 6 -14.49 22.90 1.42
CA LEU A 6 -14.21 21.61 2.08
C LEU A 6 -14.03 20.48 1.04
N PHE A 7 -14.90 20.43 0.02
CA PHE A 7 -14.83 19.41 -1.03
C PHE A 7 -13.56 19.52 -1.88
N VAL A 8 -13.14 20.75 -2.23
CA VAL A 8 -11.88 21.03 -2.93
C VAL A 8 -10.66 20.62 -2.10
N LEU A 9 -10.65 20.91 -0.80
CA LEU A 9 -9.57 20.50 0.12
C LEU A 9 -9.38 18.98 0.17
N ILE A 10 -10.48 18.22 0.20
CA ILE A 10 -10.44 16.74 0.17
C ILE A 10 -9.89 16.24 -1.17
N GLY A 11 -10.34 16.81 -2.30
CA GLY A 11 -9.85 16.43 -3.63
C GLY A 11 -8.35 16.70 -3.83
N PHE A 12 -7.85 17.83 -3.33
CA PHE A 12 -6.45 18.22 -3.47
C PHE A 12 -5.49 17.28 -2.71
N LEU A 13 -5.90 16.81 -1.52
CA LEU A 13 -5.16 15.82 -0.73
C LEU A 13 -4.96 14.48 -1.45
N PHE A 14 -5.91 14.05 -2.28
CA PHE A 14 -5.79 12.82 -3.08
C PHE A 14 -4.81 12.95 -4.25
N LEU A 15 -4.73 14.12 -4.88
CA LEU A 15 -3.87 14.31 -6.07
C LEU A 15 -2.37 14.25 -5.73
N VAL A 16 -2.00 14.72 -4.53
CA VAL A 16 -0.62 14.68 -4.00
C VAL A 16 -0.15 13.24 -3.74
N LEU A 17 -1.06 12.29 -3.51
CA LEU A 17 -0.73 10.88 -3.26
C LEU A 17 -0.35 10.07 -4.52
N THR A 18 -0.51 10.64 -5.73
CA THR A 18 -0.33 9.91 -7.00
C THR A 18 0.71 10.53 -7.95
N GLY A 19 1.39 11.60 -7.54
CA GLY A 19 2.15 12.48 -8.44
C GLY A 19 3.67 12.25 -8.57
N ILE A 20 4.20 11.04 -8.31
CA ILE A 20 5.66 10.78 -8.30
C ILE A 20 5.99 9.49 -9.08
N ILE A 21 6.33 9.59 -10.37
CA ILE A 21 7.11 8.56 -11.14
C ILE A 21 7.52 9.06 -12.56
N VAL A 22 8.84 9.07 -12.82
CA VAL A 22 9.59 8.86 -14.10
C VAL A 22 9.63 9.93 -15.23
N ASP A 23 10.84 10.11 -15.78
CA ASP A 23 11.30 10.99 -16.88
C ASP A 23 11.69 10.24 -18.20
N ALA A 24 12.01 10.97 -19.30
CA ALA A 24 12.76 10.50 -20.49
C ALA A 24 13.39 11.67 -21.31
N ASP A 25 14.37 11.41 -22.21
CA ASP A 25 15.38 12.39 -22.73
C ASP A 25 15.91 12.07 -24.19
N ALA A 26 16.90 12.85 -24.73
CA ALA A 26 17.77 12.68 -25.94
C ALA A 26 17.32 13.32 -27.31
N SER A 27 18.17 13.65 -28.36
CA SER A 27 19.63 13.94 -28.55
C SER A 27 19.96 14.58 -29.97
N ILE A 28 21.21 14.58 -30.51
CA ILE A 28 21.80 15.53 -31.54
C ILE A 28 22.67 14.86 -32.68
N SER A 29 22.90 15.47 -33.89
CA SER A 29 24.02 15.19 -34.88
C SER A 29 24.26 16.28 -36.01
N ASP A 30 25.25 16.12 -36.96
CA ASP A 30 26.09 17.21 -37.63
C ASP A 30 26.77 16.92 -39.05
N VAL A 31 27.53 17.88 -39.70
CA VAL A 31 28.56 17.86 -40.86
C VAL A 31 28.11 17.91 -42.38
N GLY A 32 28.80 18.43 -43.47
CA GLY A 32 30.00 19.33 -43.75
C GLY A 32 30.75 19.23 -45.17
N VAL A 33 31.39 20.33 -45.70
CA VAL A 33 32.53 20.53 -46.74
C VAL A 33 32.40 20.19 -48.30
N ASP A 34 33.20 20.56 -49.37
CA ASP A 34 34.43 21.40 -49.75
C ASP A 34 34.67 21.68 -51.33
N ALA A 35 35.78 22.37 -51.77
CA ALA A 35 36.55 22.43 -53.11
C ALA A 35 36.09 23.23 -54.41
N ASP A 36 36.84 23.58 -55.52
CA ASP A 36 38.27 23.92 -55.93
C ASP A 36 38.48 24.39 -57.47
N ALA A 37 39.68 24.90 -57.92
CA ALA A 37 40.36 24.96 -59.29
C ALA A 37 40.05 26.03 -60.44
N SER A 38 40.82 26.35 -61.55
CA SER A 38 42.31 26.43 -61.92
C SER A 38 42.75 26.94 -63.39
N ILE A 39 43.59 28.02 -63.53
CA ILE A 39 44.72 28.41 -64.51
C ILE A 39 44.63 28.97 -66.03
N PRO A 40 45.53 28.76 -67.08
CA PRO A 40 46.34 29.87 -67.76
C PRO A 40 46.75 29.93 -69.33
N VAL A 41 47.34 31.08 -69.83
CA VAL A 41 48.60 31.28 -70.72
C VAL A 41 48.67 31.66 -72.28
N VAL A 42 49.67 32.53 -72.69
CA VAL A 42 50.41 32.77 -74.03
C VAL A 42 49.78 33.58 -75.24
N GLN A 43 50.48 33.88 -76.38
CA GLN A 43 51.43 35.01 -76.76
C GLN A 43 52.11 34.89 -78.20
N GLY A 44 52.45 35.99 -78.97
CA GLY A 44 53.37 35.98 -80.18
C GLY A 44 53.25 37.15 -81.24
N GLU A 45 54.27 37.44 -82.12
CA GLU A 45 54.25 38.60 -83.10
C GLU A 45 54.79 38.42 -84.61
N PRO A 46 55.88 39.02 -85.21
CA PRO A 46 55.75 39.76 -86.52
C PRO A 46 56.86 39.76 -87.65
N ARG A 47 56.53 40.44 -88.80
CA ARG A 47 57.32 41.40 -89.67
C ARG A 47 58.14 41.00 -90.95
N SER A 48 58.14 41.95 -91.94
CA SER A 48 59.25 42.49 -92.79
C SER A 48 59.17 42.39 -94.36
N ASP A 49 59.93 43.26 -95.05
CA ASP A 49 59.86 43.63 -96.49
C ASP A 49 61.23 43.58 -97.27
N GLY A 50 61.21 43.74 -98.61
CA GLY A 50 62.37 44.01 -99.51
C GLY A 50 62.66 42.92 -100.57
N PRO A 51 63.74 43.00 -101.39
CA PRO A 51 64.67 44.09 -101.75
C PRO A 51 64.44 44.50 -103.27
N ASP A 52 65.34 44.85 -104.21
CA ASP A 52 66.81 45.02 -104.33
C ASP A 52 67.16 45.94 -105.54
N SER A 53 68.22 46.75 -105.45
CA SER A 53 68.98 47.30 -106.61
C SER A 53 70.50 47.14 -106.34
N ILE A 54 71.29 46.84 -107.38
CA ILE A 54 71.86 45.46 -107.44
C ILE A 54 73.41 45.29 -107.41
N VAL A 55 74.28 46.31 -107.47
CA VAL A 55 75.77 46.08 -107.44
C VAL A 55 76.61 47.03 -106.57
N SER A 56 76.66 48.35 -106.83
CA SER A 56 77.37 49.23 -105.87
C SER A 56 76.57 49.36 -104.57
N GLU A 57 75.25 49.42 -104.74
CA GLU A 57 74.26 49.12 -103.70
C GLU A 57 74.39 47.72 -103.11
N LYS A 58 75.12 46.74 -103.69
CA LYS A 58 75.29 45.39 -103.12
C LYS A 58 76.53 45.22 -102.26
N LEU A 59 77.54 46.09 -102.44
CA LEU A 59 78.61 46.23 -101.45
C LEU A 59 78.21 47.22 -100.35
N ASN A 60 77.55 48.32 -100.69
CA ASN A 60 76.95 49.18 -99.65
C ASN A 60 75.77 48.51 -98.95
N SER A 61 74.89 47.74 -99.59
CA SER A 61 73.87 46.96 -98.86
C SER A 61 74.47 45.78 -98.13
N LYS A 62 75.65 45.25 -98.49
CA LYS A 62 76.34 44.27 -97.63
C LYS A 62 77.01 44.92 -96.43
N ILE A 63 77.64 46.08 -96.59
CA ILE A 63 78.22 46.84 -95.47
C ILE A 63 77.09 47.33 -94.59
N SER A 64 76.11 48.05 -95.12
CA SER A 64 74.94 48.53 -94.36
C SER A 64 73.97 47.43 -93.94
N SER A 65 73.94 46.23 -94.54
CA SER A 65 73.25 45.06 -93.96
C SER A 65 74.06 44.44 -92.83
N LEU A 66 75.39 44.46 -92.87
CA LEU A 66 76.21 44.00 -91.75
C LEU A 66 76.19 45.00 -90.60
N GLU A 67 76.22 46.31 -90.88
CA GLU A 67 76.01 47.38 -89.91
C GLU A 67 74.59 47.33 -89.35
N PHE A 68 73.56 47.23 -90.20
CA PHE A 68 72.17 47.05 -89.74
C PHE A 68 72.01 45.77 -88.93
N HIS A 69 72.61 44.64 -89.33
CA HIS A 69 72.53 43.39 -88.57
C HIS A 69 73.35 43.46 -87.27
N ILE A 70 74.47 44.20 -87.23
CA ILE A 70 75.20 44.49 -85.98
C ILE A 70 74.36 45.38 -85.07
N GLU A 71 73.72 46.42 -85.60
CA GLU A 71 72.93 47.38 -84.83
C GLU A 71 71.57 46.81 -84.40
N GLU A 72 70.99 45.91 -85.20
CA GLU A 72 69.89 45.02 -84.85
C GLU A 72 70.32 44.06 -83.75
N LYS A 73 71.48 43.40 -83.85
CA LYS A 73 71.99 42.50 -82.79
C LYS A 73 72.33 43.27 -81.51
N ILE A 74 72.84 44.49 -81.57
CA ILE A 74 73.04 45.38 -80.41
C ILE A 74 71.69 45.72 -79.76
N ARG A 75 70.66 45.99 -80.57
CA ARG A 75 69.30 46.25 -80.08
C ARG A 75 68.68 45.00 -79.45
N GLU A 76 68.78 43.85 -80.13
CA GLU A 76 68.31 42.55 -79.66
C GLU A 76 69.02 42.10 -78.36
N ILE A 77 70.32 42.40 -78.21
CA ILE A 77 71.06 42.20 -76.96
C ILE A 77 70.52 43.13 -75.86
N LYS A 78 70.37 44.44 -76.14
CA LYS A 78 69.85 45.41 -75.17
C LYS A 78 68.43 45.10 -74.70
N ASP A 79 67.58 44.63 -75.60
CA ASP A 79 66.21 44.19 -75.28
C ASP A 79 66.22 42.88 -74.46
N LYS A 80 67.15 41.97 -74.73
CA LYS A 80 67.38 40.77 -73.90
C LYS A 80 67.90 41.11 -72.52
N ASP A 81 68.84 42.05 -72.38
CA ASP A 81 69.37 42.52 -71.10
C ASP A 81 68.26 43.14 -70.24
N ALA A 82 67.36 43.92 -70.85
CA ALA A 82 66.17 44.44 -70.16
C ALA A 82 65.22 43.31 -69.68
N VAL A 83 65.04 42.26 -70.48
CA VAL A 83 64.26 41.07 -70.08
C VAL A 83 64.97 40.25 -68.99
N ILE A 84 66.30 40.19 -68.99
CA ILE A 84 67.09 39.52 -67.94
C ILE A 84 66.93 40.28 -66.62
N ALA A 85 67.15 41.60 -66.60
CA ALA A 85 66.97 42.42 -65.40
C ALA A 85 65.54 42.35 -64.83
N ALA A 86 64.52 42.29 -65.70
CA ALA A 86 63.13 42.09 -65.28
C ALA A 86 62.90 40.71 -64.63
N LYS A 87 63.49 39.64 -65.17
CA LYS A 87 63.43 38.30 -64.57
C LYS A 87 64.20 38.22 -63.25
N GLU A 88 65.33 38.89 -63.15
CA GLU A 88 66.18 38.92 -61.95
C GLU A 88 65.46 39.61 -60.79
N LYS A 89 64.74 40.72 -61.05
CA LYS A 89 63.82 41.36 -60.11
C LYS A 89 62.71 40.41 -59.62
N ILE A 90 62.08 39.66 -60.52
CA ILE A 90 61.03 38.68 -60.15
C ILE A 90 61.62 37.53 -59.31
N ILE A 91 62.84 37.06 -59.63
CA ILE A 91 63.53 36.03 -58.85
C ILE A 91 63.82 36.54 -57.43
N GLN A 92 64.27 37.79 -57.28
CA GLN A 92 64.49 38.41 -55.98
C GLN A 92 63.20 38.51 -55.16
N GLU A 93 62.11 39.03 -55.72
CA GLU A 93 60.80 39.11 -55.07
C GLU A 93 60.27 37.74 -54.62
N LYS A 94 60.47 36.69 -55.44
CA LYS A 94 60.10 35.32 -55.09
C LYS A 94 61.02 34.73 -54.02
N SER A 95 62.31 35.04 -54.02
CA SER A 95 63.26 34.63 -52.99
C SER A 95 62.87 35.21 -51.61
N GLU A 96 62.59 36.52 -51.56
CA GLU A 96 62.11 37.21 -50.36
C GLU A 96 60.77 36.64 -49.86
N SER A 97 59.84 36.35 -50.78
CA SER A 97 58.58 35.66 -50.46
C SER A 97 58.79 34.28 -49.83
N ILE A 98 59.75 33.49 -50.35
CA ILE A 98 60.09 32.16 -49.83
C ILE A 98 60.73 32.26 -48.44
N VAL A 99 61.61 33.24 -48.20
CA VAL A 99 62.20 33.49 -46.88
C VAL A 99 61.12 33.89 -45.86
N SER A 100 60.19 34.76 -46.25
CA SER A 100 59.05 35.16 -45.42
C SER A 100 58.17 33.96 -45.03
N LEU A 101 57.66 33.21 -46.01
CA LEU A 101 56.83 32.01 -45.78
C LEU A 101 57.55 30.95 -44.93
N LYS A 102 58.86 30.76 -45.12
CA LYS A 102 59.67 29.83 -44.32
C LYS A 102 59.76 30.26 -42.85
N SER A 103 59.83 31.57 -42.58
CA SER A 103 59.78 32.10 -41.21
C SER A 103 58.40 31.97 -40.57
N GLU A 104 57.34 32.18 -41.35
CA GLU A 104 55.95 32.01 -40.89
C GLU A 104 55.66 30.54 -40.52
N VAL A 105 56.01 29.59 -41.40
CA VAL A 105 55.87 28.15 -41.15
C VAL A 105 56.64 27.71 -39.90
N ALA A 106 57.86 28.24 -39.67
CA ALA A 106 58.61 27.96 -38.45
C ALA A 106 57.87 28.47 -37.20
N SER A 107 57.34 29.71 -37.24
CA SER A 107 56.59 30.28 -36.12
C SER A 107 55.29 29.51 -35.80
N LEU A 108 54.58 29.04 -36.83
CA LEU A 108 53.38 28.21 -36.68
C LEU A 108 53.71 26.83 -36.11
N GLN A 109 54.83 26.22 -36.53
CA GLN A 109 55.26 24.91 -36.04
C GLN A 109 55.71 24.97 -34.56
N GLU A 110 56.35 26.06 -34.13
CA GLU A 110 56.71 26.29 -32.72
C GLU A 110 55.46 26.53 -31.86
N LYS A 111 54.57 27.43 -32.30
CA LYS A 111 53.31 27.75 -31.61
C LYS A 111 52.41 26.52 -31.46
N GLY A 112 52.29 25.71 -32.51
CA GLY A 112 51.50 24.47 -32.49
C GLY A 112 52.01 23.42 -31.51
N LYS A 113 53.33 23.29 -31.33
CA LYS A 113 53.93 22.38 -30.31
C LYS A 113 53.66 22.85 -28.88
N LEU A 114 53.64 24.15 -28.65
CA LEU A 114 53.62 24.72 -27.29
C LEU A 114 52.23 24.70 -26.65
N ASP A 115 51.16 24.89 -27.44
CA ASP A 115 49.78 24.75 -26.95
C ASP A 115 49.35 23.27 -26.84
N THR A 116 49.72 22.42 -27.82
CA THR A 116 49.36 20.98 -27.78
C THR A 116 49.93 20.28 -26.54
N ALA A 117 51.20 20.51 -26.19
CA ALA A 117 51.82 19.92 -25.01
C ALA A 117 51.07 20.31 -23.71
N LYS A 118 50.81 21.61 -23.50
CA LYS A 118 50.09 22.11 -22.32
C LYS A 118 48.65 21.60 -22.23
N GLN A 119 47.98 21.43 -23.37
CA GLN A 119 46.62 20.89 -23.42
C GLN A 119 46.59 19.39 -23.12
N VAL A 120 47.60 18.63 -23.57
CA VAL A 120 47.80 17.20 -23.27
C VAL A 120 48.07 16.96 -21.78
N ASP A 121 48.96 17.73 -21.15
CA ASP A 121 49.20 17.63 -19.69
C ASP A 121 47.92 17.89 -18.87
N LYS A 122 47.14 18.90 -19.29
CA LYS A 122 45.83 19.23 -18.68
C LYS A 122 44.79 18.14 -18.91
N ALA A 123 44.84 17.42 -20.04
CA ALA A 123 43.99 16.26 -20.31
C ALA A 123 44.39 15.06 -19.43
N HIS A 124 45.69 14.74 -19.31
CA HIS A 124 46.17 13.66 -18.43
C HIS A 124 45.93 13.94 -16.94
N ALA A 125 46.03 15.20 -16.50
CA ALA A 125 45.65 15.59 -15.14
C ALA A 125 44.15 15.34 -14.86
N ARG A 126 43.28 15.68 -15.82
CA ARG A 126 41.83 15.39 -15.75
C ARG A 126 41.54 13.89 -15.79
N ALA A 127 42.24 13.13 -16.62
CA ALA A 127 42.09 11.69 -16.72
C ALA A 127 42.40 10.98 -15.39
N ARG A 128 43.52 11.32 -14.73
CA ARG A 128 43.89 10.74 -13.43
C ARG A 128 42.91 11.09 -12.30
N GLU A 129 42.31 12.28 -12.31
CA GLU A 129 41.29 12.65 -11.32
C GLU A 129 39.95 11.94 -11.61
N LEU A 130 39.56 11.76 -12.87
CA LEU A 130 38.39 10.94 -13.24
C LEU A 130 38.60 9.45 -12.91
N GLU A 131 39.79 8.90 -13.16
CA GLU A 131 40.18 7.53 -12.81
C GLU A 131 40.03 7.29 -11.30
N LYS A 132 40.59 8.18 -10.48
CA LYS A 132 40.45 8.18 -9.02
C LYS A 132 39.00 8.31 -8.54
N GLN A 133 38.16 9.06 -9.25
CA GLN A 133 36.72 9.13 -8.98
C GLN A 133 36.01 7.83 -9.34
N VAL A 134 36.39 7.17 -10.45
CA VAL A 134 35.89 5.84 -10.83
C VAL A 134 36.30 4.77 -9.81
N GLU A 135 37.54 4.77 -9.31
CA GLU A 135 37.97 3.87 -8.23
C GLU A 135 37.19 4.09 -6.93
N LYS A 136 36.93 5.35 -6.55
CA LYS A 136 36.11 5.71 -5.40
C LYS A 136 34.65 5.27 -5.56
N LEU A 137 34.08 5.41 -6.75
CA LEU A 137 32.72 4.94 -7.06
C LEU A 137 32.64 3.41 -7.05
N LYS A 138 33.64 2.72 -7.62
CA LYS A 138 33.74 1.25 -7.64
C LYS A 138 33.86 0.66 -6.23
N SER A 139 34.72 1.22 -5.39
CA SER A 139 34.86 0.77 -3.99
C SER A 139 33.60 1.05 -3.15
N ASN A 140 32.91 2.17 -3.37
CA ASN A 140 31.59 2.42 -2.78
C ASN A 140 30.54 1.40 -3.27
N LEU A 141 30.54 1.05 -4.56
CA LEU A 141 29.64 0.04 -5.14
C LEU A 141 29.88 -1.34 -4.51
N ASP A 142 31.14 -1.76 -4.36
CA ASP A 142 31.52 -3.03 -3.72
C ASP A 142 31.07 -3.10 -2.24
N VAL A 143 31.03 -1.96 -1.53
CA VAL A 143 30.46 -1.88 -0.18
C VAL A 143 28.94 -2.03 -0.23
N GLN A 144 28.24 -1.27 -1.08
CA GLN A 144 26.78 -1.36 -1.21
C GLN A 144 26.30 -2.75 -1.65
N ILE A 145 27.06 -3.46 -2.50
CA ILE A 145 26.78 -4.85 -2.88
C ILE A 145 26.86 -5.78 -1.66
N LYS A 146 27.89 -5.63 -0.81
CA LYS A 146 28.05 -6.42 0.43
C LYS A 146 26.94 -6.11 1.44
N GLU A 147 26.56 -4.84 1.60
CA GLU A 147 25.44 -4.43 2.45
C GLU A 147 24.11 -4.99 1.93
N LYS A 148 23.87 -4.93 0.62
CA LYS A 148 22.68 -5.49 -0.04
C LYS A 148 22.56 -6.99 0.18
N GLU A 149 23.64 -7.76 0.02
CA GLU A 149 23.61 -9.21 0.30
C GLU A 149 23.43 -9.51 1.80
N GLN A 150 23.97 -8.69 2.72
CA GLN A 150 23.66 -8.81 4.15
C GLN A 150 22.20 -8.51 4.48
N LEU A 151 21.60 -7.49 3.86
CA LEU A 151 20.18 -7.15 4.04
C LEU A 151 19.27 -8.25 3.48
N LYS A 152 19.55 -8.75 2.28
CA LYS A 152 18.86 -9.88 1.62
C LYS A 152 18.99 -11.19 2.42
N ALA A 153 20.14 -11.44 3.06
CA ALA A 153 20.29 -12.54 4.00
C ALA A 153 19.36 -12.37 5.23
N ARG A 154 19.31 -11.18 5.83
CA ARG A 154 18.40 -10.86 6.95
C ARG A 154 16.92 -10.94 6.56
N GLU A 155 16.57 -10.51 5.35
CA GLU A 155 15.24 -10.63 4.75
C GLU A 155 14.82 -12.11 4.65
N SER A 156 15.65 -12.96 4.04
CA SER A 156 15.38 -14.41 3.97
C SER A 156 15.29 -15.08 5.36
N GLU A 157 16.05 -14.60 6.35
CA GLU A 157 15.97 -15.11 7.72
C GLU A 157 14.68 -14.64 8.43
N ALA A 158 14.22 -13.42 8.13
CA ALA A 158 12.95 -12.88 8.61
C ALA A 158 11.76 -13.63 8.01
N ASP A 159 11.77 -13.94 6.70
CA ASP A 159 10.76 -14.77 6.04
C ASP A 159 10.72 -16.20 6.61
N ARG A 160 11.89 -16.79 6.89
CA ARG A 160 11.97 -18.11 7.54
C ARG A 160 11.40 -18.06 8.97
N LYS A 161 11.58 -16.94 9.70
CA LYS A 161 10.97 -16.72 11.02
C LYS A 161 9.46 -16.49 10.91
N ALA A 162 9.00 -15.71 9.93
CA ALA A 162 7.58 -15.42 9.69
C ALA A 162 6.79 -16.68 9.33
N SER A 163 7.31 -17.52 8.42
CA SER A 163 6.72 -18.82 8.06
C SER A 163 6.73 -19.83 9.22
N GLN A 164 7.79 -19.84 10.05
CA GLN A 164 7.83 -20.63 11.28
C GLN A 164 6.85 -20.12 12.35
N LEU A 165 6.55 -18.82 12.41
CA LEU A 165 5.50 -18.27 13.26
C LEU A 165 4.10 -18.57 12.72
N ASN A 166 3.88 -18.47 11.40
CA ASN A 166 2.60 -18.73 10.77
C ASN A 166 2.12 -20.18 10.99
N SER A 167 3.01 -21.16 10.82
CA SER A 167 2.71 -22.58 11.09
C SER A 167 2.48 -22.88 12.59
N LYS A 168 3.13 -22.14 13.50
CA LYS A 168 2.79 -22.18 14.94
C LYS A 168 1.39 -21.60 15.22
N VAL A 169 1.05 -20.46 14.61
CA VAL A 169 -0.28 -19.85 14.73
C VAL A 169 -1.36 -20.77 14.19
N GLU A 170 -1.13 -21.43 13.05
CA GLU A 170 -2.08 -22.38 12.45
C GLU A 170 -2.31 -23.61 13.35
N SER A 171 -1.26 -24.14 13.98
CA SER A 171 -1.41 -25.27 14.92
C SER A 171 -2.11 -24.87 16.23
N LEU A 172 -1.85 -23.67 16.76
CA LEU A 172 -2.61 -23.10 17.88
C LEU A 172 -4.08 -22.86 17.52
N GLN A 173 -4.38 -22.36 16.32
CA GLN A 173 -5.75 -22.16 15.85
C GLN A 173 -6.53 -23.50 15.79
N LYS A 174 -5.91 -24.56 15.27
CA LYS A 174 -6.49 -25.92 15.26
C LYS A 174 -6.78 -26.45 16.67
N ILE A 175 -5.93 -26.13 17.66
CA ILE A 175 -6.16 -26.47 19.07
C ILE A 175 -7.36 -25.69 19.63
N ILE A 176 -7.43 -24.38 19.37
CA ILE A 176 -8.51 -23.50 19.83
C ILE A 176 -9.86 -23.95 19.26
N ASP A 177 -9.95 -24.23 17.96
CA ASP A 177 -11.22 -24.67 17.35
C ASP A 177 -11.66 -26.06 17.82
N ASN A 178 -10.73 -26.98 18.10
CA ASN A 178 -11.03 -28.26 18.75
C ASN A 178 -11.56 -28.07 20.18
N GLN A 179 -10.92 -27.22 20.99
CA GLN A 179 -11.40 -26.88 22.34
C GLN A 179 -12.78 -26.21 22.31
N LYS A 180 -13.00 -25.27 21.40
CA LYS A 180 -14.28 -24.60 21.14
C LYS A 180 -15.37 -25.58 20.71
N ALA A 181 -15.05 -26.56 19.85
CA ALA A 181 -15.97 -27.62 19.45
C ALA A 181 -16.34 -28.56 20.61
N LYS A 182 -15.39 -28.86 21.52
CA LYS A 182 -15.67 -29.60 22.76
C LYS A 182 -16.57 -28.80 23.71
N LEU A 183 -16.27 -27.51 23.91
CA LEU A 183 -17.07 -26.60 24.75
C LEU A 183 -18.52 -26.49 24.22
N ARG A 184 -18.72 -26.32 22.91
CA ARG A 184 -20.04 -26.35 22.26
C ARG A 184 -20.77 -27.71 22.38
N LYS A 185 -20.10 -28.82 22.71
CA LYS A 185 -20.77 -30.09 23.03
C LYS A 185 -21.23 -30.13 24.48
N THR A 186 -20.38 -29.74 25.43
CA THR A 186 -20.74 -29.68 26.86
C THR A 186 -21.79 -28.63 27.17
N GLU A 187 -21.75 -27.47 26.50
CA GLU A 187 -22.74 -26.38 26.65
C GLU A 187 -24.16 -26.84 26.26
N ARG A 188 -24.31 -27.55 25.12
CA ARG A 188 -25.61 -28.09 24.71
C ARG A 188 -26.11 -29.20 25.63
N ALA A 189 -25.22 -30.06 26.13
CA ALA A 189 -25.59 -31.07 27.11
C ALA A 189 -26.07 -30.44 28.43
N LEU A 190 -25.47 -29.33 28.85
CA LEU A 190 -25.92 -28.55 30.01
C LEU A 190 -27.28 -27.90 29.74
N GLN A 191 -27.46 -27.24 28.59
CA GLN A 191 -28.73 -26.60 28.20
C GLN A 191 -29.89 -27.60 28.18
N ILE A 192 -29.70 -28.80 27.60
CA ILE A 192 -30.72 -29.86 27.60
C ILE A 192 -31.08 -30.27 29.04
N ALA A 193 -30.09 -30.46 29.92
CA ALA A 193 -30.34 -30.80 31.32
C ALA A 193 -31.05 -29.67 32.09
N GLU A 194 -30.71 -28.40 31.83
CA GLU A 194 -31.38 -27.23 32.41
C GLU A 194 -32.84 -27.12 31.93
N GLU A 195 -33.11 -27.33 30.64
CA GLU A 195 -34.45 -27.37 30.06
C GLU A 195 -35.29 -28.54 30.61
N GLU A 196 -34.73 -29.74 30.71
CA GLU A 196 -35.40 -30.92 31.28
C GLU A 196 -35.74 -30.71 32.77
N ILE A 197 -34.83 -30.16 33.57
CA ILE A 197 -35.07 -29.83 34.98
C ILE A 197 -36.17 -28.76 35.11
N MET A 198 -36.13 -27.71 34.28
CA MET A 198 -37.16 -26.66 34.28
C MET A 198 -38.53 -27.21 33.86
N LYS A 199 -38.58 -28.07 32.84
CA LYS A 199 -39.81 -28.77 32.43
C LYS A 199 -40.36 -29.66 33.54
N ALA A 200 -39.53 -30.51 34.14
CA ALA A 200 -39.94 -31.39 35.24
C ALA A 200 -40.46 -30.61 36.45
N LYS A 201 -39.85 -29.45 36.76
CA LYS A 201 -40.32 -28.53 37.80
C LYS A 201 -41.69 -27.90 37.47
N LEU A 202 -41.92 -27.51 36.22
CA LEU A 202 -43.21 -26.98 35.77
C LEU A 202 -44.30 -28.06 35.76
N GLU A 203 -43.97 -29.29 35.35
CA GLU A 203 -44.88 -30.43 35.36
C GLU A 203 -45.24 -30.87 36.80
N ALA A 204 -44.27 -30.88 37.72
CA ALA A 204 -44.54 -31.14 39.14
C ALA A 204 -45.38 -30.05 39.80
N THR A 205 -45.18 -28.78 39.45
CA THR A 205 -45.94 -27.66 40.04
C THR A 205 -47.34 -27.48 39.44
N SER A 206 -47.57 -27.85 38.18
CA SER A 206 -48.91 -27.91 37.58
C SER A 206 -49.74 -29.05 38.17
N LYS A 207 -49.23 -30.29 38.14
CA LYS A 207 -49.90 -31.45 38.76
C LYS A 207 -50.18 -31.24 40.26
N SER A 208 -49.28 -30.57 40.98
CA SER A 208 -49.50 -30.21 42.39
C SER A 208 -50.67 -29.24 42.57
N LYS A 209 -50.85 -28.25 41.68
CA LYS A 209 -52.02 -27.35 41.69
C LYS A 209 -53.31 -28.08 41.32
N GLU A 210 -53.30 -28.87 40.24
CA GLU A 210 -54.46 -29.67 39.83
C GLU A 210 -54.96 -30.55 40.99
N LEU A 211 -54.05 -31.27 41.66
CA LEU A 211 -54.37 -32.06 42.84
C LEU A 211 -54.88 -31.20 44.00
N MET A 212 -54.26 -30.04 44.27
CA MET A 212 -54.69 -29.14 45.34
C MET A 212 -56.08 -28.52 45.08
N GLU A 213 -56.44 -28.26 43.82
CA GLU A 213 -57.74 -27.75 43.40
C GLU A 213 -58.83 -28.84 43.45
N PHE A 214 -58.56 -30.04 42.91
CA PHE A 214 -59.51 -31.16 42.97
C PHE A 214 -59.76 -31.69 44.40
N TYR A 215 -58.71 -31.80 45.22
CA TYR A 215 -58.82 -32.38 46.55
C TYR A 215 -59.04 -31.35 47.67
N GLY A 216 -58.64 -30.08 47.49
CA GLY A 216 -58.70 -29.06 48.55
C GLY A 216 -60.11 -28.77 49.09
N ALA A 217 -61.15 -28.96 48.28
CA ALA A 217 -62.56 -28.83 48.68
C ALA A 217 -63.28 -30.18 48.94
N TRP A 218 -62.71 -31.30 48.48
CA TRP A 218 -63.32 -32.64 48.59
C TRP A 218 -62.74 -33.47 49.75
N LEU A 219 -61.54 -33.15 50.24
CA LEU A 219 -60.89 -33.82 51.37
C LEU A 219 -61.78 -33.75 52.64
N PRO A 220 -62.27 -34.90 53.16
CA PRO A 220 -62.98 -34.91 54.43
C PRO A 220 -62.08 -34.38 55.56
N PRO A 221 -62.62 -33.71 56.61
CA PRO A 221 -61.81 -33.07 57.64
C PRO A 221 -60.78 -34.00 58.32
N TRP A 222 -61.11 -35.29 58.49
CA TRP A 222 -60.16 -36.28 58.99
C TRP A 222 -58.98 -36.46 58.02
N LEU A 223 -59.23 -36.65 56.72
CA LEU A 223 -58.20 -36.88 55.72
C LEU A 223 -57.35 -35.64 55.47
N ALA A 224 -57.91 -34.43 55.61
CA ALA A 224 -57.14 -33.18 55.63
C ALA A 224 -56.16 -33.13 56.81
N VAL A 225 -56.58 -33.50 58.03
CA VAL A 225 -55.69 -33.61 59.20
C VAL A 225 -54.62 -34.69 59.00
N HIS A 226 -54.97 -35.84 58.41
CA HIS A 226 -53.99 -36.85 58.04
C HIS A 226 -53.00 -36.36 56.97
N PHE A 227 -53.46 -35.63 55.95
CA PHE A 227 -52.59 -35.03 54.93
C PHE A 227 -51.60 -34.04 55.54
N MET A 228 -52.05 -33.14 56.41
CA MET A 228 -51.18 -32.21 57.15
C MET A 228 -50.18 -32.96 58.07
N ARG A 229 -50.58 -34.08 58.67
CA ARG A 229 -49.69 -34.96 59.44
C ARG A 229 -48.65 -35.65 58.55
N HIS A 230 -49.00 -36.06 57.33
CA HIS A 230 -48.04 -36.60 56.37
C HIS A 230 -47.14 -35.51 55.75
N GLN A 231 -47.65 -34.30 55.50
CA GLN A 231 -46.87 -33.16 55.02
C GLN A 231 -45.81 -32.73 56.04
N THR A 232 -46.17 -32.63 57.33
CA THR A 232 -45.21 -32.32 58.41
C THR A 232 -44.19 -33.44 58.63
N LEU A 233 -44.57 -34.71 58.47
CA LEU A 233 -43.63 -35.83 58.45
C LEU A 233 -42.70 -35.80 57.22
N LEU A 234 -43.21 -35.46 56.04
CA LEU A 234 -42.42 -35.31 54.80
C LEU A 234 -41.47 -34.13 54.88
N GLU A 235 -41.88 -33.00 55.45
CA GLU A 235 -41.00 -31.83 55.67
C GLU A 235 -39.88 -32.18 56.66
N LYS A 236 -40.20 -32.92 57.74
CA LYS A 236 -39.21 -33.44 58.68
C LYS A 236 -38.24 -34.42 57.99
N HIS A 237 -38.75 -35.37 57.21
CA HIS A 237 -37.93 -36.34 56.49
C HIS A 237 -37.06 -35.69 55.40
N TRP A 238 -37.58 -34.66 54.72
CA TRP A 238 -36.83 -33.81 53.79
C TRP A 238 -35.69 -33.09 54.52
N LYS A 239 -35.98 -32.43 55.64
CA LYS A 239 -34.97 -31.71 56.45
C LYS A 239 -33.92 -32.64 57.06
N VAL A 240 -34.28 -33.86 57.47
CA VAL A 240 -33.38 -34.81 58.14
C VAL A 240 -32.57 -35.68 57.17
N HIS A 241 -33.13 -36.08 56.02
CA HIS A 241 -32.47 -37.02 55.11
C HIS A 241 -32.10 -36.41 53.75
N VAL A 242 -32.99 -35.63 53.13
CA VAL A 242 -32.79 -35.18 51.74
C VAL A 242 -31.95 -33.91 51.65
N LYS A 243 -32.23 -32.89 52.49
CA LYS A 243 -31.45 -31.66 52.55
C LYS A 243 -29.96 -31.90 52.86
N PRO A 244 -29.56 -32.66 53.90
CA PRO A 244 -28.15 -32.91 54.17
C PRO A 244 -27.47 -33.86 53.16
N ALA A 245 -28.23 -34.57 52.31
CA ALA A 245 -27.68 -35.29 51.16
C ALA A 245 -27.47 -34.37 49.94
N LEU A 246 -28.35 -33.39 49.73
CA LEU A 246 -28.33 -32.50 48.56
C LEU A 246 -27.37 -31.31 48.72
N GLU A 247 -27.30 -30.67 49.90
CA GLU A 247 -26.37 -29.55 50.14
C GLU A 247 -24.89 -29.89 49.86
N PRO A 248 -24.30 -31.01 50.33
CA PRO A 248 -22.92 -31.33 49.99
C PRO A 248 -22.70 -31.64 48.51
N LEU A 249 -23.73 -32.07 47.77
CA LEU A 249 -23.65 -32.23 46.31
C LEU A 249 -23.63 -30.87 45.60
N MET A 250 -24.44 -29.91 46.05
CA MET A 250 -24.43 -28.53 45.55
C MET A 250 -23.12 -27.81 45.90
N GLN A 251 -22.64 -27.96 47.14
CA GLN A 251 -21.35 -27.46 47.61
C GLN A 251 -20.20 -27.99 46.74
N LYS A 252 -20.14 -29.32 46.55
CA LYS A 252 -19.14 -30.00 45.72
C LYS A 252 -19.22 -29.63 44.24
N ALA A 253 -20.41 -29.29 43.72
CA ALA A 253 -20.55 -28.76 42.36
C ALA A 253 -19.97 -27.35 42.23
N ILE A 254 -20.19 -26.48 43.23
CA ILE A 254 -19.60 -25.13 43.30
C ILE A 254 -18.07 -25.23 43.45
N GLU A 255 -17.57 -26.10 44.33
CA GLU A 255 -16.14 -26.38 44.50
C GLU A 255 -15.50 -26.89 43.20
N LYS A 256 -16.15 -27.83 42.49
CA LYS A 256 -15.62 -28.36 41.22
C LYS A 256 -15.66 -27.32 40.09
N LYS A 257 -16.63 -26.41 40.09
CA LYS A 257 -16.64 -25.24 39.20
C LYS A 257 -15.48 -24.29 39.53
N ALA A 258 -15.24 -24.01 40.82
CA ALA A 258 -14.13 -23.16 41.26
C ALA A 258 -12.77 -23.78 40.89
N GLN A 259 -12.57 -25.08 41.16
CA GLN A 259 -11.34 -25.81 40.79
C GLN A 259 -11.12 -25.85 39.27
N ALA A 260 -12.17 -25.96 38.46
CA ALA A 260 -12.06 -25.88 37.00
C ALA A 260 -11.66 -24.48 36.52
N GLN A 261 -12.17 -23.42 37.16
CA GLN A 261 -11.80 -22.03 36.88
C GLN A 261 -10.35 -21.74 37.33
N GLU A 262 -9.95 -22.22 38.50
CA GLU A 262 -8.59 -22.11 39.04
C GLU A 262 -7.58 -22.87 38.17
N TRP A 263 -7.90 -24.07 37.70
CA TRP A 263 -7.06 -24.84 36.76
C TRP A 263 -6.93 -24.15 35.39
N ALA A 264 -7.99 -23.49 34.91
CA ALA A 264 -7.97 -22.76 33.64
C ALA A 264 -7.20 -21.43 33.72
N ALA A 265 -7.21 -20.76 34.87
CA ALA A 265 -6.57 -19.46 35.06
C ALA A 265 -5.08 -19.39 34.67
N PRO A 266 -4.18 -20.28 35.14
CA PRO A 266 -2.76 -20.24 34.77
C PRO A 266 -2.56 -20.55 33.27
N HIS A 267 -3.39 -21.40 32.67
CA HIS A 267 -3.32 -21.66 31.22
C HIS A 267 -3.74 -20.44 30.39
N LEU A 268 -4.78 -19.71 30.81
CA LEU A 268 -5.21 -18.47 30.16
C LEU A 268 -4.15 -17.35 30.31
N GLU A 269 -3.60 -17.15 31.51
CA GLU A 269 -2.53 -16.18 31.72
C GLU A 269 -1.22 -16.59 31.03
N THR A 270 -0.93 -17.90 30.89
CA THR A 270 0.20 -18.38 30.06
C THR A 270 -0.01 -18.04 28.59
N MET A 271 -1.18 -18.35 28.00
CA MET A 271 -1.48 -17.98 26.61
C MET A 271 -1.41 -16.46 26.39
N LYS A 272 -1.94 -15.67 27.32
CA LYS A 272 -1.93 -14.21 27.30
C LYS A 272 -0.51 -13.63 27.45
N THR A 273 0.36 -14.23 28.26
CA THR A 273 1.75 -13.80 28.41
C THR A 273 2.61 -14.21 27.23
N GLU A 274 2.45 -15.41 26.67
CA GLU A 274 3.11 -15.82 25.41
C GLU A 274 2.67 -14.95 24.23
N LEU A 275 1.36 -14.71 24.07
CA LEU A 275 0.85 -13.80 23.05
C LEU A 275 1.45 -12.39 23.20
N ARG A 276 1.55 -11.88 24.44
CA ARG A 276 2.18 -10.59 24.75
C ARG A 276 3.69 -10.58 24.49
N LYS A 277 4.41 -11.69 24.69
CA LYS A 277 5.84 -11.83 24.35
C LYS A 277 6.04 -11.80 22.83
N VAL A 278 5.19 -12.50 22.07
CA VAL A 278 5.26 -12.56 20.61
C VAL A 278 4.84 -11.23 19.97
N SER A 279 3.76 -10.60 20.47
CA SER A 279 3.22 -9.38 19.86
C SER A 279 4.02 -8.12 20.18
N LYS A 280 4.56 -7.99 21.40
CA LYS A 280 5.31 -6.80 21.85
C LYS A 280 6.38 -6.33 20.88
N PRO A 281 7.45 -7.11 20.57
CA PRO A 281 8.57 -6.60 19.79
C PRO A 281 8.15 -6.16 18.39
N TYR A 282 7.12 -6.77 17.80
CA TYR A 282 6.57 -6.36 16.51
C TYR A 282 5.75 -5.07 16.61
N ILE A 283 4.88 -4.95 17.63
CA ILE A 283 4.12 -3.72 17.91
C ILE A 283 5.09 -2.56 18.22
N ASP A 284 6.12 -2.80 19.02
CA ASP A 284 7.13 -1.82 19.43
C ASP A 284 8.01 -1.40 18.23
N GLN A 285 8.35 -2.32 17.31
CA GLN A 285 9.01 -2.01 16.04
C GLN A 285 8.13 -1.15 15.12
N VAL A 286 6.88 -1.55 14.88
CA VAL A 286 5.94 -0.80 14.04
C VAL A 286 5.67 0.58 14.65
N ALA A 287 5.47 0.68 15.96
CA ALA A 287 5.31 1.94 16.66
C ALA A 287 6.55 2.83 16.50
N THR A 288 7.76 2.28 16.66
CA THR A 288 9.02 3.04 16.53
C THR A 288 9.24 3.53 15.10
N ALA A 289 9.03 2.68 14.09
CA ALA A 289 9.19 3.04 12.68
C ALA A 289 8.15 4.08 12.23
N THR A 290 6.89 3.95 12.68
CA THR A 290 5.81 4.86 12.27
C THR A 290 5.81 6.17 13.08
N ARG A 291 6.43 6.21 14.27
CA ARG A 291 6.49 7.40 15.16
C ARG A 291 6.86 8.71 14.45
N PRO A 292 7.99 8.84 13.72
CA PRO A 292 8.32 10.10 13.05
C PRO A 292 7.28 10.53 12.02
N HIS A 293 6.66 9.58 11.31
CA HIS A 293 5.60 9.86 10.35
C HIS A 293 4.30 10.31 11.04
N VAL A 294 3.92 9.67 12.16
CA VAL A 294 2.77 10.08 12.99
C VAL A 294 2.99 11.46 13.59
N ASP A 295 4.17 11.75 14.16
CA ASP A 295 4.47 13.05 14.75
C ASP A 295 4.57 14.17 13.69
N THR A 296 5.05 13.85 12.47
CA THR A 296 5.02 14.76 11.31
C THR A 296 3.60 15.05 10.86
N LEU A 297 2.78 14.01 10.64
CA LEU A 297 1.36 14.15 10.27
C LEU A 297 0.57 14.92 11.33
N ARG A 298 0.79 14.61 12.61
CA ARG A 298 0.18 15.31 13.75
C ARG A 298 0.57 16.78 13.81
N SER A 299 1.79 17.12 13.43
CA SER A 299 2.27 18.51 13.35
C SER A 299 1.65 19.25 12.18
N ALA A 300 1.60 18.65 10.99
CA ALA A 300 0.95 19.22 9.80
C ALA A 300 -0.58 19.37 9.96
N LEU A 301 -1.22 18.44 10.67
CA LEU A 301 -2.65 18.46 10.98
C LEU A 301 -2.99 19.34 12.21
N LYS A 302 -1.99 19.84 12.95
CA LYS A 302 -2.20 20.67 14.15
C LYS A 302 -3.07 21.92 13.90
N PRO A 303 -2.86 22.76 12.87
CA PRO A 303 -3.75 23.91 12.62
C PRO A 303 -5.18 23.45 12.28
N TYR A 304 -5.33 22.51 11.35
CA TYR A 304 -6.64 22.02 10.91
C TYR A 304 -7.44 21.31 12.02
N THR A 305 -6.77 20.61 12.93
CA THR A 305 -7.44 19.98 14.09
C THR A 305 -7.84 20.99 15.16
N GLN A 306 -7.08 22.08 15.35
CA GLN A 306 -7.50 23.18 16.23
C GLN A 306 -8.70 23.94 15.63
N GLU A 307 -8.68 24.26 14.34
CA GLU A 307 -9.80 24.90 13.64
C GLU A 307 -11.06 24.02 13.67
N ALA A 308 -10.93 22.71 13.43
CA ALA A 308 -12.03 21.77 13.53
C ALA A 308 -12.61 21.66 14.96
N VAL A 309 -11.76 21.68 15.99
CA VAL A 309 -12.20 21.64 17.40
C VAL A 309 -12.92 22.94 17.81
N ASP A 310 -12.44 24.11 17.40
CA ASP A 310 -13.12 25.39 17.65
C ASP A 310 -14.45 25.49 16.87
N ALA A 311 -14.46 25.12 15.58
CA ALA A 311 -15.68 25.05 14.78
C ALA A 311 -16.71 24.08 15.38
N TYR A 312 -16.27 22.91 15.85
CA TYR A 312 -17.13 21.95 16.55
C TYR A 312 -17.61 22.47 17.91
N GLY A 313 -16.75 23.18 18.66
CA GLY A 313 -17.13 23.84 19.93
C GLY A 313 -18.16 24.96 19.73
N LYS A 314 -18.04 25.74 18.65
CA LYS A 314 -19.05 26.73 18.22
C LYS A 314 -20.35 26.05 17.81
N PHE A 315 -20.28 24.98 17.02
CA PHE A 315 -21.44 24.17 16.65
C PHE A 315 -22.16 23.58 17.88
N LEU A 316 -21.45 22.98 18.84
CA LEU A 316 -22.04 22.43 20.06
C LEU A 316 -22.72 23.49 20.93
N LYS A 317 -22.12 24.70 21.04
CA LYS A 317 -22.76 25.83 21.73
C LYS A 317 -24.07 26.24 21.04
N SER A 318 -24.06 26.39 19.72
CA SER A 318 -25.26 26.70 18.92
C SER A 318 -26.32 25.61 19.01
N ALA A 319 -25.92 24.34 18.94
CA ALA A 319 -26.80 23.18 19.08
C ALA A 319 -27.44 23.12 20.49
N THR A 320 -26.69 23.46 21.54
CA THR A 320 -27.22 23.52 22.92
C THR A 320 -28.25 24.65 23.09
N ILE A 321 -28.01 25.81 22.47
CA ILE A 321 -28.97 26.93 22.47
C ILE A 321 -30.23 26.55 21.68
N TYR A 322 -30.08 25.92 20.52
CA TYR A 322 -31.20 25.45 19.70
C TYR A 322 -32.02 24.36 20.41
N HIS A 323 -31.35 23.38 21.04
CA HIS A 323 -31.99 22.33 21.84
C HIS A 323 -32.87 22.93 22.94
N ARG A 324 -32.40 23.97 23.64
CA ARG A 324 -33.20 24.69 24.65
C ARG A 324 -34.44 25.33 24.03
N HIS A 325 -34.31 26.12 22.97
CA HIS A 325 -35.46 26.73 22.28
C HIS A 325 -36.47 25.70 21.75
N VAL A 326 -36.00 24.52 21.32
CA VAL A 326 -36.89 23.41 20.91
C VAL A 326 -37.55 22.75 22.12
N GLN A 327 -36.82 22.55 23.22
CA GLN A 327 -37.37 22.03 24.48
C GLN A 327 -38.48 22.96 25.01
N ASP A 328 -38.21 24.27 25.08
CA ASP A 328 -39.16 25.28 25.54
C ASP A 328 -40.43 25.28 24.67
N ARG A 329 -40.27 25.28 23.34
CA ARG A 329 -41.37 25.24 22.36
C ARG A 329 -42.16 23.92 22.37
N VAL A 330 -41.51 22.79 22.65
CA VAL A 330 -42.17 21.49 22.78
C VAL A 330 -42.94 21.41 24.10
N GLU A 331 -42.38 21.91 25.20
CA GLU A 331 -43.07 21.98 26.50
C GLU A 331 -44.28 22.94 26.44
N GLU A 332 -44.15 24.09 25.76
CA GLU A 332 -45.26 25.00 25.41
C GLU A 332 -46.35 24.26 24.59
N LYS A 333 -45.96 23.60 23.50
CA LYS A 333 -46.92 22.92 22.61
C LYS A 333 -47.65 21.75 23.28
N LEU A 334 -46.95 20.94 24.09
CA LEU A 334 -47.55 19.83 24.83
C LEU A 334 -48.58 20.28 25.87
N LYS A 335 -48.37 21.45 26.49
CA LYS A 335 -49.34 22.08 27.40
C LYS A 335 -50.51 22.78 26.69
N SER A 336 -50.37 23.10 25.40
CA SER A 336 -51.39 23.82 24.62
C SER A 336 -52.55 22.95 24.10
N HIS A 337 -52.59 21.65 24.41
CA HIS A 337 -53.67 20.74 24.02
C HIS A 337 -54.02 19.78 25.17
N GLU A 338 -55.31 19.69 25.52
CA GLU A 338 -55.83 18.85 26.62
C GLU A 338 -55.42 17.36 26.52
N LEU A 339 -55.27 16.84 25.30
CA LEU A 339 -54.86 15.45 25.04
C LEU A 339 -53.36 15.19 25.30
N THR A 340 -52.51 16.21 25.26
CA THR A 340 -51.05 16.08 25.43
C THR A 340 -50.53 16.63 26.76
N GLU A 341 -51.34 17.41 27.48
CA GLU A 341 -51.00 17.94 28.80
C GLU A 341 -50.56 16.84 29.80
N PRO A 342 -51.23 15.66 29.90
CA PRO A 342 -50.78 14.57 30.79
C PRO A 342 -49.39 14.00 30.45
N TRP A 343 -48.91 14.27 29.23
CA TRP A 343 -47.63 13.79 28.71
C TRP A 343 -46.55 14.88 28.72
N ALA A 344 -46.87 16.11 29.16
CA ALA A 344 -45.99 17.29 29.16
C ALA A 344 -44.88 17.26 30.24
N THR A 345 -44.28 16.09 30.47
CA THR A 345 -43.17 15.94 31.42
C THR A 345 -41.87 16.49 30.86
N LYS A 346 -41.04 17.10 31.72
CA LYS A 346 -39.79 17.76 31.33
C LYS A 346 -38.79 16.83 30.65
N GLU A 347 -38.75 15.55 31.03
CA GLU A 347 -37.90 14.56 30.37
C GLU A 347 -38.42 14.19 28.97
N LEU A 348 -39.74 14.07 28.75
CA LEU A 348 -40.28 13.83 27.41
C LEU A 348 -40.04 15.02 26.46
N ALA A 349 -40.18 16.26 26.93
CA ALA A 349 -39.81 17.44 26.17
C ALA A 349 -38.31 17.44 25.78
N ARG A 350 -37.44 17.03 26.71
CA ARG A 350 -35.99 16.86 26.49
C ARG A 350 -35.69 15.77 25.46
N PHE A 351 -36.30 14.59 25.56
CA PHE A 351 -36.14 13.51 24.59
C PHE A 351 -36.60 13.93 23.19
N ALA A 352 -37.78 14.56 23.07
CA ALA A 352 -38.28 15.08 21.79
C ALA A 352 -37.33 16.13 21.17
N ALA A 353 -36.85 17.08 21.97
CA ALA A 353 -35.87 18.08 21.54
C ALA A 353 -34.49 17.48 21.20
N SER A 354 -34.13 16.32 21.76
CA SER A 354 -32.92 15.58 21.35
C SER A 354 -33.11 14.85 20.02
N VAL A 355 -34.27 14.21 19.80
CA VAL A 355 -34.60 13.52 18.54
C VAL A 355 -34.65 14.51 17.37
N LEU A 356 -35.32 15.66 17.55
CA LEU A 356 -35.39 16.72 16.54
C LEU A 356 -34.00 17.26 16.14
N LEU A 357 -33.05 17.32 17.09
CA LEU A 357 -31.67 17.75 16.84
C LEU A 357 -30.82 16.66 16.17
N ALA A 358 -31.08 15.38 16.47
CA ALA A 358 -30.35 14.25 15.88
C ALA A 358 -30.70 14.00 14.41
N LEU A 359 -31.96 14.25 14.00
CA LEU A 359 -32.45 13.93 12.64
C LEU A 359 -31.61 14.57 11.51
N PRO A 360 -31.27 15.88 11.53
CA PRO A 360 -30.38 16.48 10.52
C PRO A 360 -28.98 15.85 10.50
N VAL A 361 -28.42 15.51 11.67
CA VAL A 361 -27.07 14.91 11.78
C VAL A 361 -27.07 13.51 11.16
N ILE A 362 -28.10 12.71 11.42
CA ILE A 362 -28.27 11.37 10.84
C ILE A 362 -28.44 11.46 9.31
N PHE A 363 -29.18 12.45 8.80
CA PHE A 363 -29.33 12.68 7.37
C PHE A 363 -28.02 13.06 6.68
N LEU A 364 -27.23 13.96 7.29
CA LEU A 364 -25.90 14.34 6.80
C LEU A 364 -24.91 13.16 6.81
N LEU A 365 -24.87 12.37 7.89
CA LEU A 365 -24.04 11.17 7.96
C LEU A 365 -24.42 10.14 6.88
N ARG A 366 -25.73 9.94 6.64
CA ARG A 366 -26.24 8.97 5.65
C ARG A 366 -25.95 9.40 4.20
N THR A 367 -26.05 10.70 3.91
CA THR A 367 -25.71 11.24 2.58
C THR A 367 -24.21 11.22 2.33
N CYS A 368 -23.37 11.65 3.28
CA CYS A 368 -21.91 11.51 3.19
C CYS A 368 -21.47 10.05 2.98
N ALA A 369 -22.05 9.11 3.74
CA ALA A 369 -21.76 7.69 3.57
C ALA A 369 -22.09 7.18 2.16
N SER A 370 -23.19 7.64 1.55
CA SER A 370 -23.56 7.23 0.18
C SER A 370 -22.60 7.73 -0.92
N ILE A 371 -21.87 8.82 -0.67
CA ILE A 371 -20.93 9.43 -1.63
C ILE A 371 -19.54 8.77 -1.51
N PHE A 372 -19.03 8.62 -0.29
CA PHE A 372 -17.67 8.11 -0.05
C PHE A 372 -17.62 6.58 0.05
N CYS A 373 -18.63 5.93 0.63
CA CYS A 373 -18.71 4.48 0.65
C CYS A 373 -19.42 3.97 -0.60
N LYS A 374 -18.72 4.01 -1.75
CA LYS A 374 -19.06 3.19 -2.93
C LYS A 374 -19.00 1.70 -2.54
N LYS A 375 -20.11 1.20 -1.97
CA LYS A 375 -20.25 -0.20 -1.59
C LYS A 375 -20.32 -1.03 -2.87
N GLU A 376 -19.26 -1.77 -3.15
CA GLU A 376 -19.31 -2.83 -4.16
C GLU A 376 -20.50 -3.75 -3.84
N GLN A 377 -21.50 -3.75 -4.73
CA GLN A 377 -22.46 -4.83 -4.76
C GLN A 377 -21.72 -6.05 -5.28
N LYS A 378 -21.15 -6.85 -4.37
CA LYS A 378 -20.72 -8.21 -4.69
C LYS A 378 -21.90 -8.90 -5.39
N PRO A 379 -21.77 -9.35 -6.65
CA PRO A 379 -22.89 -9.94 -7.36
C PRO A 379 -23.38 -11.15 -6.56
N ILE A 380 -24.70 -11.25 -6.36
CA ILE A 380 -25.32 -12.41 -5.73
C ILE A 380 -25.16 -13.58 -6.69
N ARG A 381 -24.02 -14.28 -6.57
CA ARG A 381 -23.69 -15.45 -7.36
C ARG A 381 -24.60 -16.59 -6.91
N TYR A 382 -25.78 -16.67 -7.53
CA TYR A 382 -26.61 -17.86 -7.53
C TYR A 382 -25.78 -19.03 -8.07
N GLY A 383 -25.25 -19.85 -7.17
CA GLY A 383 -24.54 -21.06 -7.53
C GLY A 383 -25.52 -22.09 -8.05
N SER A 384 -25.47 -22.37 -9.35
CA SER A 384 -26.30 -23.38 -10.00
C SER A 384 -26.11 -24.74 -9.34
N LEU A 385 -27.21 -25.38 -8.94
CA LEU A 385 -27.22 -26.71 -8.34
C LEU A 385 -26.81 -27.77 -9.38
N HIS A 386 -25.52 -28.09 -9.50
CA HIS A 386 -25.09 -29.19 -10.34
C HIS A 386 -25.29 -30.53 -9.61
N GLN A 387 -26.52 -31.03 -9.68
CA GLN A 387 -26.95 -32.28 -9.09
C GLN A 387 -26.19 -33.47 -9.70
N LYS A 388 -25.30 -34.10 -8.91
CA LYS A 388 -24.69 -35.39 -9.23
C LYS A 388 -24.93 -36.35 -8.06
N GLY A 389 -25.92 -37.22 -8.22
CA GLY A 389 -26.45 -38.04 -7.13
C GLY A 389 -25.62 -39.28 -6.82
N ASN A 390 -25.29 -39.49 -5.55
CA ASN A 390 -24.84 -40.78 -5.00
C ASN A 390 -25.96 -41.41 -4.17
N HIS A 391 -27.09 -41.73 -4.81
CA HIS A 391 -28.27 -42.32 -4.16
C HIS A 391 -28.10 -43.83 -3.96
N ALA A 392 -27.12 -44.24 -3.14
CA ALA A 392 -26.74 -45.65 -2.98
C ALA A 392 -26.27 -46.08 -1.58
N HIS A 393 -26.23 -45.19 -0.57
CA HIS A 393 -25.61 -45.51 0.73
C HIS A 393 -26.42 -45.13 2.00
N PHE A 394 -27.54 -44.41 1.89
CA PHE A 394 -28.38 -44.09 3.06
C PHE A 394 -29.36 -45.22 3.42
N ASP A 395 -29.86 -45.95 2.43
CA ASP A 395 -30.95 -46.92 2.63
C ASP A 395 -30.51 -48.17 3.43
N LYS A 396 -29.20 -48.46 3.48
CA LYS A 396 -28.63 -49.50 4.35
C LYS A 396 -28.65 -49.14 5.85
N LEU A 397 -28.56 -47.84 6.20
CA LEU A 397 -28.54 -47.40 7.60
C LEU A 397 -29.94 -47.36 8.21
N VAL A 398 -30.94 -46.87 7.46
CA VAL A 398 -32.34 -46.85 7.92
C VAL A 398 -32.85 -48.27 8.17
N ARG A 399 -32.57 -49.20 7.23
CA ARG A 399 -32.98 -50.60 7.37
C ARG A 399 -32.28 -51.32 8.54
N SER A 400 -31.05 -50.93 8.88
CA SER A 400 -30.32 -51.46 10.06
C SER A 400 -30.88 -50.99 11.40
N LEU A 401 -31.54 -49.84 11.46
CA LEU A 401 -32.11 -49.30 12.70
C LEU A 401 -33.51 -49.87 13.00
N SER A 402 -34.27 -50.26 11.98
CA SER A 402 -35.61 -50.85 12.18
C SER A 402 -35.56 -52.21 12.89
N TYR A 403 -34.60 -53.08 12.55
CA TYR A 403 -34.44 -54.39 13.19
C TYR A 403 -33.94 -54.33 14.65
N GLY A 404 -33.45 -53.17 15.11
CA GLY A 404 -32.96 -52.98 16.48
C GLY A 404 -34.05 -52.73 17.52
N LEU A 405 -35.29 -52.44 17.11
CA LEU A 405 -36.37 -51.97 17.99
C LEU A 405 -37.50 -53.00 18.24
N GLU A 406 -37.50 -54.13 17.52
CA GLU A 406 -38.55 -55.15 17.59
C GLU A 406 -38.24 -56.29 18.61
N VAL A 407 -37.03 -56.33 19.18
CA VAL A 407 -36.54 -57.44 20.01
C VAL A 407 -36.91 -57.32 21.50
N SER A 408 -37.31 -56.13 21.98
CA SER A 408 -37.56 -55.86 23.41
C SER A 408 -39.05 -55.86 23.81
N ARG A 409 -39.94 -56.47 23.02
CA ARG A 409 -41.38 -56.60 23.35
C ARG A 409 -41.95 -58.02 23.27
N GLY A 410 -41.11 -59.03 23.06
CA GLY A 410 -41.54 -60.41 22.80
C GLY A 410 -40.84 -61.48 23.63
N LEU A 411 -40.94 -61.44 24.97
CA LEU A 411 -40.64 -62.62 25.81
C LEU A 411 -41.44 -62.56 27.13
N HIS A 412 -42.53 -63.33 27.17
CA HIS A 412 -43.46 -63.43 28.29
C HIS A 412 -43.42 -64.87 28.84
N VAL A 413 -43.43 -65.01 30.18
CA VAL A 413 -43.75 -66.23 30.96
C VAL A 413 -42.91 -67.49 30.72
N ARG A 414 -42.06 -67.79 31.72
CA ARG A 414 -41.80 -69.09 32.42
C ARG A 414 -40.64 -68.84 33.40
N GLY A 415 -40.57 -69.38 34.61
CA GLY A 415 -41.42 -70.36 35.30
C GLY A 415 -40.51 -71.33 36.09
N TYR A 416 -40.97 -71.86 37.24
CA TYR A 416 -40.25 -72.80 38.12
C TYR A 416 -39.01 -72.25 38.88
N CYS A 417 -38.51 -72.88 39.94
CA CYS A 417 -39.19 -73.40 41.15
C CYS A 417 -38.15 -73.72 42.25
N CYS A 418 -38.60 -73.75 43.53
CA CYS A 418 -38.09 -74.52 44.68
C CYS A 418 -36.58 -74.57 45.06
N THR A 419 -36.37 -74.43 46.39
CA THR A 419 -35.32 -75.05 47.23
C THR A 419 -33.86 -74.59 47.06
N SER A 420 -33.05 -74.56 48.12
CA SER A 420 -33.30 -74.93 49.54
C SER A 420 -32.81 -73.88 50.54
#